data_AF-A0A916SMX1-F1
#
_entry.id   AF-A0A916SMX1-F1
#
_cell.length_a   1.000
_cell.length_b   1.000
_cell.length_c   1.000
_cell.angle_alpha   90.00
_cell.angle_beta   90.00
_cell.angle_gamma   90.00
#
_symmetry.space_group_name_H-M   'P 1'
#
loop_
_entity.id
_entity.type
_entity.pdbx_description
1 polymer ?
#
loop_
_entity_poly.entity_id
_entity_poly.type
_entity_poly.pdbx_seq_one_letter_code
_entity_poly.pdbx_strand_id
1 'polypeptide(L)'
;MPWIILFVSAGLEAVWATALGASEGFTEVVPSVVFAVALVASMGTLAYVAKHIPISTAYAVWAGTGAALTVAYGMATGSEVVTVLRVLFLVGIVGSVVGLKLLKGRGADDSGAADSEAAVSGAAVSGAAVKSVS
;
A
#
# COMPACT_ATOMS: atom_id res chain seq x y z
N MET A 1 -12.61 1.16 17.46
CA MET A 1 -12.10 0.00 16.67
C MET A 1 -10.80 0.39 15.97
N PRO A 2 -9.64 -0.20 16.32
CA PRO A 2 -8.34 0.18 15.77
C PRO A 2 -8.25 0.09 14.24
N TRP A 3 -9.02 -0.82 13.62
CA TRP A 3 -9.12 -0.93 12.17
C TRP A 3 -9.77 0.28 11.47
N ILE A 4 -10.80 0.89 12.06
CA ILE A 4 -11.44 2.09 11.48
C ILE A 4 -10.44 3.25 11.52
N ILE A 5 -9.75 3.40 12.65
CA ILE A 5 -8.72 4.43 12.83
C ILE A 5 -7.57 4.23 11.83
N LEU A 6 -7.22 2.98 11.51
CA LEU A 6 -6.22 2.65 10.50
C LEU A 6 -6.63 3.10 9.09
N PHE A 7 -7.88 2.86 8.69
CA PHE A 7 -8.39 3.35 7.41
C PHE A 7 -8.46 4.88 7.35
N VAL A 8 -8.85 5.54 8.44
CA VAL A 8 -8.80 7.01 8.54
C VAL A 8 -7.35 7.51 8.43
N SER A 9 -6.40 6.83 9.10
CA SER A 9 -4.96 7.14 9.04
C SER A 9 -4.41 7.03 7.62
N ALA A 10 -4.86 6.05 6.84
CA ALA A 10 -4.50 5.87 5.44
C ALA A 10 -5.17 6.90 4.52
N GLY A 11 -6.38 7.35 4.85
CA GLY A 11 -7.01 8.48 4.17
C GLY A 11 -6.23 9.78 4.38
N LEU A 12 -5.80 10.05 5.62
CA LEU A 12 -4.91 11.17 5.93
C LEU A 12 -3.57 11.05 5.21
N GLU A 13 -3.09 9.83 5.00
CA GLU A 13 -1.89 9.58 4.20
C GLU A 13 -2.06 10.07 2.77
N ALA A 14 -3.15 9.67 2.13
CA ALA A 14 -3.46 10.12 0.78
C ALA A 14 -3.57 11.65 0.68
N VAL A 15 -4.15 12.30 1.70
CA VAL A 15 -4.26 13.77 1.75
C VAL A 15 -2.89 14.43 1.79
N TRP A 16 -2.00 14.02 2.70
CA TRP A 16 -0.67 14.65 2.77
C TRP A 16 0.19 14.29 1.54
N ALA A 17 0.10 13.07 1.02
CA ALA A 17 0.85 12.65 -0.16
C ALA A 17 0.45 13.47 -1.40
N THR A 18 -0.85 13.70 -1.56
CA THR A 18 -1.38 14.58 -2.62
C THR A 18 -0.96 16.03 -2.42
N ALA A 19 -1.06 16.55 -1.19
CA ALA A 19 -0.65 17.91 -0.86
C ALA A 19 0.86 18.14 -1.07
N LEU A 20 1.69 17.13 -0.79
CA LEU A 20 3.11 17.17 -1.07
C LEU A 20 3.39 17.32 -2.57
N GLY A 21 2.72 16.53 -3.41
CA GLY A 21 2.79 16.68 -4.86
C GLY A 21 2.35 18.06 -5.34
N ALA A 22 1.29 18.61 -4.73
CA ALA A 22 0.77 19.95 -5.04
C ALA A 22 1.61 21.11 -4.49
N SER A 23 2.56 20.86 -3.58
CA SER A 23 3.39 21.91 -2.97
C SER A 23 4.50 22.44 -3.88
N GLU A 24 4.69 21.83 -5.06
CA GLU A 24 5.77 22.10 -6.01
C GLU A 24 7.18 22.13 -5.38
N GLY A 25 7.41 21.34 -4.33
CA GLY A 25 8.68 21.35 -3.59
C GLY A 25 8.72 22.38 -2.46
N PHE A 26 7.59 22.60 -1.80
CA PHE A 26 7.38 23.54 -0.68
C PHE A 26 7.38 25.03 -1.04
N THR A 27 7.24 25.36 -2.33
CA THR A 27 7.11 26.73 -2.82
C THR A 27 5.72 27.31 -2.53
N GLU A 28 4.69 26.46 -2.58
CA GLU A 28 3.31 26.83 -2.29
C GLU A 28 2.98 26.64 -0.80
N VAL A 29 2.60 27.73 -0.13
CA VAL A 29 2.44 27.77 1.34
C VAL A 29 1.21 26.98 1.79
N VAL A 30 0.10 27.08 1.07
CA VAL A 30 -1.16 26.42 1.46
C VAL A 30 -1.05 24.89 1.42
N PRO A 31 -0.59 24.25 0.33
CA PRO A 31 -0.38 22.80 0.28
C PRO A 31 0.68 22.32 1.28
N SER A 32 1.72 23.13 1.54
CA SER A 32 2.78 22.79 2.50
C SER A 32 2.26 22.71 3.94
N VAL A 33 1.39 23.65 4.34
CA VAL A 33 0.75 23.61 5.67
C VAL A 33 -0.19 22.41 5.79
N VAL A 34 -0.98 22.13 4.74
CA VAL A 34 -1.87 20.96 4.70
C VAL A 34 -1.06 19.67 4.81
N PHE A 35 0.05 19.55 4.07
CA PHE A 35 0.98 18.43 4.18
C PHE A 35 1.46 18.24 5.61
N ALA A 36 1.99 19.29 6.25
CA ALA A 36 2.54 19.20 7.60
C ALA A 36 1.50 18.76 8.64
N VAL A 37 0.30 19.35 8.61
CA VAL A 37 -0.77 19.02 9.55
C VAL A 37 -1.28 17.59 9.32
N ALA A 38 -1.53 17.22 8.06
CA ALA A 38 -2.04 15.89 7.73
C ALA A 38 -0.99 14.79 7.97
N LEU A 39 0.30 15.08 7.78
CA LEU A 39 1.41 14.16 8.10
C LEU A 39 1.44 13.85 9.60
N VAL A 40 1.44 14.89 10.45
CA VAL A 40 1.46 14.71 11.91
C VAL A 40 0.22 13.98 12.40
N ALA A 41 -0.96 14.34 11.87
CA ALA A 41 -2.21 13.65 12.18
C ALA A 41 -2.15 12.15 11.77
N SER A 42 -1.69 11.84 10.56
CA SER A 42 -1.57 10.48 10.02
C SER A 42 -0.60 9.64 10.85
N MET A 43 0.58 10.17 11.16
CA MET A 43 1.57 9.49 11.99
C MET A 43 1.09 9.28 13.42
N GLY A 44 0.38 10.26 13.98
CA GLY A 44 -0.22 10.16 15.32
C GLY A 44 -1.27 9.05 15.40
N THR A 45 -2.16 8.95 14.41
CA THR A 45 -3.17 7.89 14.37
C THR A 45 -2.55 6.51 14.12
N LEU A 46 -1.53 6.42 13.27
CA LEU A 46 -0.81 5.16 13.03
C LEU A 46 -0.10 4.68 14.30
N ALA A 47 0.58 5.58 15.02
CA ALA A 47 1.24 5.27 16.28
C ALA A 47 0.25 4.78 17.35
N TYR A 48 -0.98 5.31 17.35
CA TYR A 48 -2.05 4.81 18.20
C TYR A 48 -2.49 3.39 17.80
N VAL A 49 -2.69 3.12 16.51
CA VAL A 49 -3.10 1.80 16.02
C VAL A 49 -2.02 0.73 16.28
N ALA A 50 -0.74 1.11 16.18
CA ALA A 50 0.40 0.25 16.45
C ALA A 50 0.44 -0.31 17.89
N LYS A 51 -0.26 0.32 18.84
CA LYS A 51 -0.42 -0.21 20.21
C LYS A 51 -1.38 -1.40 20.29
N HIS A 52 -2.20 -1.62 19.28
CA HIS A 52 -3.26 -2.63 19.28
C HIS A 52 -3.08 -3.70 18.20
N ILE A 53 -2.41 -3.37 17.10
CA ILE A 53 -2.18 -4.25 15.95
C ILE A 53 -0.66 -4.34 15.71
N PRO A 54 -0.12 -5.52 15.36
CA PRO A 54 1.28 -5.66 14.95
C PRO A 54 1.67 -4.62 13.90
N ILE A 55 2.80 -3.95 14.12
CA ILE A 55 3.24 -2.82 13.30
C ILE A 55 3.40 -3.21 11.82
N SER A 56 3.84 -4.44 11.52
CA SER A 56 3.98 -4.93 10.15
C SER A 56 2.65 -4.96 9.40
N THR A 57 1.59 -5.47 10.05
CA THR A 57 0.24 -5.48 9.48
C THR A 57 -0.32 -4.07 9.36
N ALA A 58 -0.16 -3.25 10.41
CA ALA A 58 -0.68 -1.88 10.41
C ALA A 58 -0.03 -1.04 9.29
N TYR A 59 1.30 -1.10 9.17
CA TYR A 59 2.05 -0.35 8.16
C TYR A 59 1.72 -0.79 6.73
N ALA A 60 1.63 -2.09 6.48
CA ALA A 60 1.28 -2.60 5.14
C ALA A 60 -0.14 -2.18 4.71
N VAL A 61 -1.11 -2.24 5.63
CA VAL A 61 -2.49 -1.80 5.36
C VAL A 61 -2.54 -0.27 5.18
N TRP A 62 -1.83 0.47 6.03
CA TRP A 62 -1.74 1.92 5.97
C TRP A 62 -1.17 2.38 4.63
N ALA A 63 0.10 2.05 4.35
CA ALA A 63 0.80 2.46 3.14
C ALA A 63 0.12 1.93 1.86
N GLY A 64 -0.38 0.69 1.86
CA GLY A 64 -1.09 0.14 0.72
C GLY A 64 -2.38 0.90 0.40
N THR A 65 -3.19 1.18 1.44
CA THR A 65 -4.44 1.91 1.25
C THR A 65 -4.18 3.38 0.88
N GLY A 66 -3.22 4.03 1.52
CA GLY A 66 -2.86 5.42 1.22
C GLY A 66 -2.31 5.59 -0.20
N ALA A 67 -1.44 4.69 -0.65
CA ALA A 67 -0.96 4.67 -2.03
C ALA A 67 -2.11 4.47 -3.04
N ALA A 68 -2.99 3.50 -2.79
CA ALA A 68 -4.14 3.24 -3.66
C ALA A 68 -5.07 4.46 -3.77
N LEU A 69 -5.37 5.12 -2.64
CA LEU A 69 -6.19 6.33 -2.60
C LEU A 69 -5.51 7.51 -3.31
N THR A 70 -4.19 7.69 -3.13
CA THR A 70 -3.44 8.77 -3.77
C THR A 70 -3.44 8.62 -5.29
N VAL A 71 -3.18 7.42 -5.79
CA VAL A 71 -3.20 7.15 -7.24
C VAL A 71 -4.62 7.27 -7.78
N ALA A 72 -5.63 6.74 -7.08
CA ALA A 72 -7.03 6.87 -7.48
C ALA A 72 -7.47 8.35 -7.54
N TYR A 73 -7.04 9.16 -6.57
CA TYR A 73 -7.28 10.60 -6.57
C TYR A 73 -6.58 11.27 -7.75
N GLY A 74 -5.30 10.99 -7.99
CA GLY A 74 -4.53 11.55 -9.10
C GLY A 74 -5.10 11.21 -10.48
N MET A 75 -5.69 10.02 -10.62
CA MET A 75 -6.43 9.61 -11.81
C MET A 75 -7.75 10.36 -11.95
N ALA A 76 -8.50 10.55 -10.84
CA ALA A 76 -9.79 11.24 -10.83
C ALA A 76 -9.66 12.75 -11.12
N THR A 77 -8.59 13.40 -10.68
CA THR A 77 -8.30 14.81 -10.96
C THR A 77 -7.66 15.05 -12.33
N GLY A 78 -7.35 13.98 -13.09
CA GLY A 78 -6.72 14.09 -14.41
C GLY A 78 -5.25 14.48 -14.38
N SER A 79 -4.63 14.55 -13.20
CA SER A 79 -3.20 14.82 -13.01
C SER A 79 -2.31 13.66 -13.46
N GLU A 80 -2.87 12.45 -13.55
CA GLU A 80 -2.14 11.26 -13.93
C GLU A 80 -2.84 10.48 -15.06
N VAL A 81 -2.05 9.96 -16.00
CA VAL A 81 -2.58 9.14 -17.10
C VAL A 81 -3.04 7.78 -16.56
N VAL A 82 -4.30 7.45 -16.83
CA VAL A 82 -4.88 6.13 -16.53
C VAL A 82 -4.29 5.11 -17.50
N THR A 83 -3.42 4.23 -16.99
CA THR A 83 -2.87 3.10 -17.77
C THR A 83 -3.34 1.78 -17.18
N VAL A 84 -3.54 0.79 -18.04
CA VAL A 84 -3.96 -0.57 -17.65
C VAL A 84 -3.00 -1.17 -16.61
N LEU A 85 -1.70 -0.89 -16.76
CA LEU A 85 -0.66 -1.37 -15.86
C LEU A 85 -0.78 -0.74 -14.46
N ARG A 86 -1.07 0.56 -14.36
CA ARG A 86 -1.31 1.25 -13.08
C ARG A 86 -2.52 0.68 -12.35
N VAL A 87 -3.63 0.46 -13.07
CA VAL A 87 -4.84 -0.15 -12.50
C VAL A 87 -4.54 -1.55 -11.98
N LEU A 88 -3.77 -2.36 -12.72
CA LEU A 88 -3.36 -3.70 -12.29
C LEU A 88 -2.57 -3.67 -10.97
N PHE A 89 -1.57 -2.79 -10.87
CA PHE A 89 -0.79 -2.64 -9.63
C PHE A 89 -1.64 -2.12 -8.47
N LEU A 90 -2.58 -1.21 -8.73
CA LEU A 90 -3.48 -0.67 -7.71
C LEU A 90 -4.42 -1.76 -7.15
N VAL A 91 -4.98 -2.60 -8.03
CA VAL A 91 -5.75 -3.79 -7.63
C VAL A 91 -4.87 -4.77 -6.85
N GLY A 92 -3.60 -4.94 -7.24
CA GLY A 92 -2.63 -5.76 -6.51
C GLY A 92 -2.39 -5.26 -5.09
N ILE A 93 -2.18 -3.95 -4.91
CA ILE A 93 -2.02 -3.32 -3.59
C ILE A 93 -3.25 -3.55 -2.73
N VAL A 94 -4.45 -3.29 -3.27
CA VAL A 94 -5.71 -3.52 -2.55
C VAL A 94 -5.86 -5.00 -2.18
N GLY A 95 -5.53 -5.91 -3.10
CA GLY A 95 -5.53 -7.36 -2.86
C GLY A 95 -4.59 -7.77 -1.72
N SER A 96 -3.36 -7.24 -1.68
CA SER A 96 -2.40 -7.50 -0.60
C SER A 96 -2.89 -6.99 0.76
N VAL A 97 -3.50 -5.80 0.80
CA VAL A 97 -4.09 -5.22 2.01
C VAL A 97 -5.23 -6.10 2.55
N VAL A 98 -6.12 -6.56 1.65
CA VAL A 98 -7.22 -7.46 2.02
C VAL A 98 -6.68 -8.81 2.48
N GLY A 99 -5.68 -9.37 1.80
CA GLY A 99 -5.02 -10.62 2.17
C GLY A 99 -4.43 -10.57 3.58
N LEU A 100 -3.72 -9.49 3.93
CA LEU A 100 -3.17 -9.30 5.28
C LEU A 100 -4.25 -9.19 6.36
N LYS A 101 -5.39 -8.56 6.04
CA LYS A 101 -6.54 -8.50 6.94
C LYS A 101 -7.16 -9.90 7.17
N LEU A 102 -7.22 -10.74 6.14
CA LEU A 102 -7.76 -12.10 6.21
C LEU A 102 -6.82 -13.08 6.93
N LEU A 103 -5.50 -12.98 6.70
CA LEU A 103 -4.49 -13.81 7.35
C LEU A 103 -4.42 -13.58 8.87
N LYS A 104 -4.71 -12.35 9.34
CA LYS A 104 -4.84 -12.06 10.78
C LYS A 104 -5.98 -12.85 11.45
N GLY A 105 -6.92 -13.41 10.68
CA GLY A 105 -7.98 -14.30 11.14
C GLY A 105 -7.68 -15.80 11.02
N ARG A 106 -6.50 -16.19 10.50
CA ARG A 106 -6.14 -17.59 10.19
C ARG A 106 -4.87 -18.07 10.88
N GLY A 107 -4.61 -17.56 12.08
CA GLY A 107 -3.58 -18.09 12.95
C GLY A 107 -4.04 -19.42 13.57
N ALA A 108 -4.13 -20.49 12.79
CA ALA A 108 -4.04 -21.86 13.30
C ALA A 108 -3.82 -22.91 12.20
N ASP A 109 -4.42 -22.81 11.01
CA ASP A 109 -4.47 -23.99 10.12
C ASP A 109 -4.01 -23.72 8.67
N ASP A 110 -3.04 -24.55 8.27
CA ASP A 110 -2.61 -24.93 6.91
C ASP A 110 -1.62 -24.02 6.16
N SER A 111 -0.33 -24.27 6.41
CA SER A 111 0.68 -24.87 5.51
C SER A 111 0.71 -24.62 3.99
N GLY A 112 -0.17 -23.81 3.39
CA GLY A 112 -0.27 -23.69 1.92
C GLY A 112 0.59 -22.61 1.26
N ALA A 113 1.38 -21.83 2.01
CA ALA A 113 2.20 -20.75 1.45
C ALA A 113 3.59 -21.21 0.97
N ALA A 114 4.10 -22.33 1.49
CA ALA A 114 5.39 -22.89 1.08
C ALA A 114 5.38 -23.41 -0.37
N ASP A 115 4.21 -23.76 -0.91
CA ASP A 115 4.08 -24.38 -2.23
C ASP A 115 4.20 -23.37 -3.37
N SER A 116 3.90 -22.10 -3.12
CA SER A 116 3.87 -21.07 -4.17
C SER A 116 5.24 -20.47 -4.46
N GLU A 117 6.15 -20.39 -3.48
CA GLU A 117 7.55 -19.98 -3.68
C GLU A 117 8.37 -21.08 -4.40
N ALA A 118 8.10 -22.36 -4.12
CA ALA A 118 8.74 -23.48 -4.78
C ALA A 118 8.38 -23.58 -6.28
N ALA A 119 7.13 -23.29 -6.64
CA ALA A 119 6.66 -23.32 -8.03
C ALA A 119 7.28 -22.21 -8.91
N VAL A 120 7.47 -21.01 -8.36
CA VAL A 120 8.07 -19.88 -9.09
C VAL A 120 9.58 -20.09 -9.28
N SER A 121 10.26 -20.64 -8.28
CA SER A 121 11.69 -20.99 -8.36
C SER A 121 11.96 -22.13 -9.36
N GLY A 122 11.10 -23.17 -9.38
CA GLY A 122 11.21 -24.27 -10.33
C GLY A 122 11.00 -23.85 -11.80
N ALA A 123 10.08 -22.91 -12.06
CA ALA A 123 9.86 -22.38 -13.40
C ALA A 123 11.04 -21.51 -13.90
N ALA A 124 11.68 -20.75 -13.00
CA ALA A 124 12.83 -19.92 -13.33
C ALA A 124 14.09 -20.74 -13.68
N VAL A 125 14.31 -21.87 -13.00
CA VAL A 125 15.45 -22.77 -13.28
C VAL A 125 15.26 -23.55 -14.59
N SER A 126 14.02 -23.97 -14.90
CA SER A 126 13.73 -24.74 -16.12
C SER A 126 13.93 -23.92 -17.41
N GLY A 127 13.60 -22.62 -17.40
CA GLY A 127 13.78 -21.75 -18.57
C GLY A 127 15.24 -21.40 -18.89
N ALA A 128 16.14 -21.41 -17.90
CA ALA A 128 17.56 -21.11 -18.10
C ALA A 128 18.33 -22.30 -18.69
N ALA A 129 17.91 -23.55 -18.40
CA ALA A 129 18.59 -24.76 -18.89
C ALA A 129 18.35 -25.04 -20.39
N VAL A 130 17.20 -24.63 -20.95
CA VAL A 130 16.86 -24.91 -22.36
C VAL A 130 17.62 -23.99 -23.34
N LYS A 131 18.06 -22.80 -22.92
CA LYS A 131 18.78 -21.86 -23.81
C LYS A 131 20.29 -22.08 -23.91
N SER A 132 20.86 -23.06 -23.19
CA SER A 132 22.29 -23.38 -23.24
C SER A 132 22.62 -24.60 -24.12
N VAL A 133 21.61 -25.31 -24.64
CA VAL A 133 21.80 -26.53 -25.45
C VAL A 133 20.80 -26.55 -26.60
N SER A 134 20.86 -25.57 -27.51
CA SER A 134 20.34 -25.66 -28.88
C SER A 134 20.82 -24.49 -29.73
#